data_AF-A0A941VA48-F1
#
_entry.id   AF-A0A941VA48-F1
#
_cell.length_a   1.000
_cell.length_b   1.000
_cell.length_c   1.000
_cell.angle_alpha   90.00
_cell.angle_beta   90.00
_cell.angle_gamma   90.00
#
_symmetry.space_group_name_H-M   'P 1'
#
loop_
_entity.id
_entity.type
_entity.pdbx_description
1 polymer ?
#
loop_
_entity_poly.entity_id
_entity_poly.type
_entity_poly.pdbx_seq_one_letter_code
_entity_poly.pdbx_strand_id
1 'polypeptide(L)'
;ATRAFPFGGHRSDPLANYTSPFKTHWANGACMLIRCETVREAGLFDKNMRFICSDADFSFTARLRGWHVHVVPGPLCVHALDTSTAGDNDELTLIKLRDALYFGQKWLDGGLYRQVAWEGQMLTELEVQREIAARKQEILYLQMKIATAGATK
;
A
#
# COMPACT_ATOMS: atom_id res chain seq x y z
N ALA A 1 8.30 -7.03 0.18
CA ALA A 1 6.93 -6.97 -0.37
C ALA A 1 6.97 -7.23 -1.88
N THR A 2 5.83 -7.40 -2.56
CA THR A 2 5.74 -7.65 -4.01
C THR A 2 5.07 -6.46 -4.71
N ARG A 3 3.83 -6.62 -5.18
CA ARG A 3 3.05 -5.54 -5.81
C ARG A 3 2.65 -4.46 -4.80
N ALA A 4 2.46 -3.22 -5.21
CA ALA A 4 1.97 -2.12 -4.37
C ALA A 4 0.49 -1.78 -4.64
N PHE A 5 0.06 -1.84 -5.90
CA PHE A 5 -1.32 -1.57 -6.33
C PHE A 5 -2.07 -2.87 -6.65
N PRO A 6 -3.38 -2.96 -6.38
CA PRO A 6 -4.22 -1.96 -5.70
C PRO A 6 -4.16 -1.98 -4.17
N PHE A 7 -3.73 -3.09 -3.55
CA PHE A 7 -3.81 -3.28 -2.09
C PHE A 7 -2.53 -3.80 -1.44
N GLY A 8 -1.38 -3.69 -2.11
CA GLY A 8 -0.14 -4.30 -1.64
C GLY A 8 -0.16 -5.83 -1.73
N GLY A 9 0.95 -6.41 -2.13
CA GLY A 9 1.22 -7.84 -2.09
C GLY A 9 2.38 -8.12 -1.15
N HIS A 10 2.23 -9.15 -0.32
CA HIS A 10 3.28 -9.60 0.58
C HIS A 10 3.85 -10.93 0.09
N ARG A 11 5.14 -11.15 0.36
CA ARG A 11 5.76 -12.46 0.13
C ARG A 11 5.30 -13.39 1.24
N SER A 12 4.99 -14.63 0.87
CA SER A 12 4.61 -15.71 1.79
C SER A 12 5.56 -16.91 1.70
N ASP A 13 6.70 -16.73 1.02
CA ASP A 13 7.72 -17.76 0.89
C ASP A 13 8.33 -18.11 2.27
N PRO A 14 8.78 -19.37 2.49
CA PRO A 14 9.36 -19.80 3.76
C PRO A 14 10.49 -18.90 4.26
N LEU A 15 10.55 -18.66 5.59
CA LEU A 15 11.58 -17.83 6.22
C LEU A 15 13.01 -18.30 5.90
N ALA A 16 13.20 -19.62 5.75
CA ALA A 16 14.49 -20.22 5.39
C ALA A 16 15.06 -19.74 4.05
N ASN A 17 14.25 -19.15 3.17
CA ASN A 17 14.69 -18.60 1.90
C ASN A 17 15.45 -17.27 2.06
N TYR A 18 15.41 -16.65 3.23
CA TYR A 18 15.98 -15.33 3.48
C TYR A 18 17.25 -15.43 4.33
N THR A 19 18.37 -15.75 3.69
CA THR A 19 19.67 -15.93 4.36
C THR A 19 20.59 -14.71 4.31
N SER A 20 20.29 -13.73 3.46
CA SER A 20 21.05 -12.49 3.31
C SER A 20 20.14 -11.31 2.98
N PRO A 21 20.56 -10.06 3.26
CA PRO A 21 19.79 -8.88 2.91
C PRO A 21 19.56 -8.76 1.40
N PHE A 22 18.37 -8.33 1.00
CA PHE A 22 18.01 -8.15 -0.40
C PHE A 22 17.17 -6.90 -0.63
N LYS A 23 17.26 -6.33 -1.84
CA LYS A 23 16.48 -5.14 -2.23
C LYS A 23 15.02 -5.51 -2.50
N THR A 24 14.11 -4.58 -2.17
CA THR A 24 12.67 -4.67 -2.46
C THR A 24 12.18 -3.33 -3.00
N HIS A 25 11.03 -3.32 -3.66
CA HIS A 25 10.44 -2.10 -4.21
C HIS A 25 9.85 -1.19 -3.13
N TRP A 26 9.30 -1.81 -2.09
CA TRP A 26 8.73 -1.18 -0.90
C TRP A 26 8.79 -2.12 0.33
N ALA A 27 8.66 -1.54 1.51
CA ALA A 27 8.64 -2.23 2.81
C ALA A 27 7.23 -2.20 3.41
N ASN A 28 6.86 -3.26 4.14
CA ASN A 28 5.61 -3.29 4.90
C ASN A 28 5.79 -2.47 6.20
N GLY A 29 4.88 -1.53 6.45
CA GLY A 29 4.91 -0.65 7.62
C GLY A 29 4.83 -1.36 8.99
N ALA A 30 4.34 -2.60 9.05
CA ALA A 30 4.25 -3.39 10.29
C ALA A 30 5.62 -3.72 10.90
N CYS A 31 6.69 -3.74 10.08
CA CYS A 31 8.06 -3.97 10.55
C CYS A 31 9.05 -3.21 9.66
N MET A 32 9.16 -1.90 9.88
CA MET A 32 10.02 -1.02 9.12
C MET A 32 10.90 -0.15 10.04
N LEU A 33 12.17 -0.03 9.69
CA LEU A 33 13.08 0.95 10.27
C LEU A 33 13.48 1.96 9.19
N ILE A 34 13.34 3.24 9.49
CA ILE A 34 13.64 4.33 8.56
C ILE A 34 14.76 5.19 9.16
N ARG A 35 15.78 5.51 8.36
CA ARG A 35 16.82 6.46 8.79
C ARG A 35 16.19 7.85 8.95
N CYS A 36 16.57 8.57 10.00
CA CYS A 36 16.09 9.94 10.21
C CYS A 36 16.41 10.85 9.01
N GLU A 37 17.55 10.65 8.36
CA GLU A 37 17.94 11.36 7.14
C GLU A 37 16.97 11.12 5.99
N THR A 38 16.54 9.87 5.77
CA THR A 38 15.50 9.55 4.78
C THR A 38 14.20 10.29 5.07
N VAL A 39 13.80 10.45 6.33
CA VAL A 39 12.59 11.21 6.69
C VAL A 39 12.78 12.71 6.42
N ARG A 40 13.94 13.27 6.71
CA ARG A 40 14.24 14.69 6.43
C ARG A 40 14.22 15.00 4.93
N GLU A 41 14.67 14.06 4.11
CA GLU A 41 14.67 14.22 2.66
C GLU A 41 13.32 13.89 2.04
N ALA A 42 12.77 12.71 2.31
CA ALA A 42 11.52 12.23 1.70
C ALA A 42 10.27 12.96 2.20
N GLY A 43 10.32 13.53 3.42
CA GLY A 43 9.18 14.05 4.14
C GLY A 43 8.53 13.00 5.04
N LEU A 44 7.39 13.34 5.61
CA LEU A 44 6.57 12.41 6.40
C LEU A 44 5.64 11.59 5.48
N PHE A 45 4.92 10.62 6.06
CA PHE A 45 3.85 9.91 5.37
C PHE A 45 2.76 10.87 4.87
N ASP A 46 2.19 10.57 3.71
CA ASP A 46 1.10 11.34 3.12
C ASP A 46 -0.19 11.17 3.95
N LYS A 47 -0.62 12.26 4.59
CA LYS A 47 -1.80 12.29 5.48
C LYS A 47 -3.12 11.98 4.78
N ASN A 48 -3.15 11.95 3.45
CA ASN A 48 -4.33 11.60 2.67
C ASN A 48 -4.59 10.08 2.65
N MET A 49 -3.61 9.26 3.07
CA MET A 49 -3.77 7.82 3.30
C MET A 49 -3.89 7.54 4.79
N ARG A 50 -4.93 6.82 5.22
CA ARG A 50 -5.24 6.64 6.65
C ARG A 50 -4.91 5.25 7.19
N PHE A 51 -4.95 4.20 6.38
CA PHE A 51 -4.86 2.82 6.82
C PHE A 51 -3.93 1.95 5.95
N ILE A 52 -4.00 2.04 4.62
CA ILE A 52 -3.12 1.29 3.71
C ILE A 52 -2.37 2.19 2.73
N CYS A 53 -1.46 1.59 1.95
CA CYS A 53 -0.69 2.19 0.86
C CYS A 53 0.37 3.22 1.27
N SER A 54 0.32 3.77 2.48
CA SER A 54 1.25 4.80 2.98
C SER A 54 2.71 4.32 3.05
N ASP A 55 2.94 3.04 3.31
CA ASP A 55 4.25 2.42 3.36
C ASP A 55 4.88 2.23 1.96
N ALA A 56 4.09 1.82 0.98
CA ALA A 56 4.48 1.80 -0.43
C ALA A 56 4.75 3.21 -0.96
N ASP A 57 3.87 4.18 -0.63
CA ASP A 57 4.00 5.59 -1.00
C ASP A 57 5.32 6.20 -0.49
N PHE A 58 5.60 6.02 0.80
CA PHE A 58 6.84 6.48 1.41
C PHE A 58 8.06 5.82 0.76
N SER A 59 7.99 4.50 0.54
CA SER A 59 9.08 3.74 -0.09
C SER A 59 9.39 4.25 -1.50
N PHE A 60 8.38 4.56 -2.30
CA PHE A 60 8.56 5.10 -3.64
C PHE A 60 9.11 6.53 -3.61
N THR A 61 8.58 7.38 -2.73
CA THR A 61 9.07 8.75 -2.54
C THR A 61 10.54 8.76 -2.11
N ALA A 62 10.93 7.92 -1.16
CA ALA A 62 12.32 7.78 -0.72
C ALA A 62 13.22 7.27 -1.86
N ARG A 63 12.77 6.27 -2.62
CA ARG A 63 13.54 5.73 -3.75
C ARG A 63 13.73 6.72 -4.89
N LEU A 64 12.74 7.58 -5.17
CA LEU A 64 12.88 8.69 -6.11
C LEU A 64 13.94 9.71 -5.69
N ARG A 65 14.31 9.74 -4.41
CA ARG A 65 15.40 10.56 -3.85
C ARG A 65 16.72 9.79 -3.70
N GLY A 66 16.84 8.61 -4.30
CA GLY A 66 18.07 7.82 -4.30
C GLY A 66 18.21 6.83 -3.14
N TRP A 67 17.25 6.78 -2.20
CA TRP A 67 17.28 5.78 -1.13
C TRP A 67 16.96 4.38 -1.64
N HIS A 68 17.25 3.38 -0.80
CA HIS A 68 17.00 1.98 -1.11
C HIS A 68 16.22 1.30 0.01
N VAL A 69 15.33 0.41 -0.36
CA VAL A 69 14.58 -0.43 0.58
C VAL A 69 15.18 -1.82 0.58
N HIS A 70 15.54 -2.31 1.76
CA HIS A 70 16.10 -3.64 1.95
C HIS A 70 15.29 -4.42 2.98
N VAL A 71 15.16 -5.72 2.74
CA VAL A 71 14.74 -6.67 3.77
C VAL A 71 16.02 -7.21 4.41
N VAL A 72 16.09 -7.19 5.74
CA VAL A 72 17.22 -7.70 6.52
C VAL A 72 16.72 -8.86 7.37
N PRO A 73 17.12 -10.13 7.10
CA PRO A 73 16.53 -11.29 7.76
C PRO A 73 16.88 -11.47 9.24
N GLY A 74 17.90 -10.77 9.75
CA GLY A 74 18.36 -10.91 11.13
C GLY A 74 17.32 -10.46 12.17
N PRO A 75 16.85 -9.20 12.13
CA PRO A 75 15.75 -8.75 12.98
C PRO A 75 14.40 -9.34 12.51
N LEU A 76 13.70 -10.04 13.40
CA LEU A 76 12.40 -10.65 13.11
C LEU A 76 11.29 -10.04 13.97
N CYS A 77 10.16 -9.72 13.34
CA CYS A 77 8.91 -9.38 14.01
C CYS A 77 7.80 -10.29 13.49
N VAL A 78 7.01 -10.86 14.40
CA VAL A 78 5.85 -11.68 14.05
C VAL A 78 4.63 -10.75 13.91
N HIS A 79 4.08 -10.68 12.71
CA HIS A 79 2.83 -9.97 12.46
C HIS A 79 1.68 -10.98 12.51
N ALA A 80 0.88 -10.93 13.58
CA ALA A 80 -0.35 -11.72 13.66
C ALA A 80 -1.33 -11.23 12.58
N LEU A 81 -1.68 -12.11 11.66
CA LEU A 81 -2.64 -11.82 10.61
C LEU A 81 -4.06 -11.79 11.18
N ASP A 82 -4.94 -11.06 10.51
CA ASP A 82 -6.40 -11.06 10.72
C ASP A 82 -6.99 -10.40 11.97
N THR A 83 -6.20 -9.75 12.81
CA THR A 83 -6.76 -8.99 13.96
C THR A 83 -7.53 -7.72 13.57
N SER A 84 -7.22 -7.11 12.42
CA SER A 84 -7.91 -5.89 11.92
C SER A 84 -8.89 -6.16 10.76
N THR A 85 -8.99 -7.41 10.32
CA THR A 85 -9.93 -7.90 9.31
C THR A 85 -10.93 -8.91 9.87
N ALA A 86 -10.89 -9.19 11.19
CA ALA A 86 -11.88 -9.99 11.86
C ALA A 86 -13.25 -9.27 11.88
N GLY A 87 -14.11 -9.65 10.94
CA GLY A 87 -15.49 -9.14 10.79
C GLY A 87 -15.66 -8.15 9.65
N ASP A 88 -16.87 -8.11 9.08
CA ASP A 88 -17.25 -7.14 8.06
C ASP A 88 -17.38 -5.75 8.70
N ASN A 89 -16.37 -4.89 8.47
CA ASN A 89 -16.40 -3.49 8.87
C ASN A 89 -16.43 -2.60 7.62
N ASP A 90 -17.64 -2.19 7.22
CA ASP A 90 -17.87 -1.35 6.05
C ASP A 90 -17.11 -0.01 6.12
N GLU A 91 -16.97 0.59 7.30
CA GLU A 91 -16.26 1.86 7.48
C GLU A 91 -14.76 1.70 7.24
N LEU A 92 -14.16 0.64 7.80
CA LEU A 92 -12.74 0.34 7.59
C LEU A 92 -12.48 -0.02 6.12
N THR A 93 -13.35 -0.81 5.51
CA THR A 93 -13.27 -1.12 4.07
C THR A 93 -13.37 0.15 3.24
N LEU A 94 -14.29 1.06 3.56
CA LEU A 94 -14.41 2.36 2.89
C LEU A 94 -13.13 3.21 3.02
N ILE A 95 -12.47 3.19 4.19
CA ILE A 95 -11.17 3.85 4.37
C ILE A 95 -10.10 3.22 3.48
N LYS A 96 -9.98 1.88 3.48
CA LYS A 96 -9.02 1.15 2.64
C LYS A 96 -9.21 1.45 1.16
N LEU A 97 -10.45 1.45 0.68
CA LEU A 97 -10.76 1.75 -0.72
C LEU A 97 -10.40 3.19 -1.10
N ARG A 98 -10.63 4.16 -0.21
CA ARG A 98 -10.24 5.56 -0.42
C ARG A 98 -8.73 5.72 -0.49
N ASP A 99 -7.99 5.05 0.39
CA ASP A 99 -6.52 5.05 0.36
C ASP A 99 -6.00 4.44 -0.95
N ALA A 100 -6.52 3.28 -1.36
CA ALA A 100 -6.14 2.63 -2.61
C ALA A 100 -6.46 3.49 -3.84
N LEU A 101 -7.62 4.15 -3.86
CA LEU A 101 -8.00 5.07 -4.94
C LEU A 101 -7.08 6.29 -5.01
N TYR A 102 -6.80 6.92 -3.87
CA TYR A 102 -5.89 8.07 -3.81
C TYR A 102 -4.47 7.67 -4.20
N PHE A 103 -3.96 6.53 -3.71
CA PHE A 103 -2.66 6.00 -4.11
C PHE A 103 -2.59 5.74 -5.61
N GLY A 104 -3.62 5.12 -6.19
CA GLY A 104 -3.74 4.92 -7.64
C GLY A 104 -3.70 6.24 -8.40
N GLN A 105 -4.46 7.25 -7.97
CA GLN A 105 -4.47 8.58 -8.60
C GLN A 105 -3.11 9.29 -8.50
N LYS A 106 -2.44 9.20 -7.35
CA LYS A 106 -1.15 9.86 -7.10
C LYS A 106 -0.01 9.29 -7.94
N TRP A 107 -0.06 7.99 -8.22
CA TRP A 107 1.09 7.30 -8.79
C TRP A 107 0.87 6.80 -10.21
N LEU A 108 -0.32 6.32 -10.56
CA LEU A 108 -0.57 5.63 -11.83
C LEU A 108 -0.82 6.58 -13.00
N ASP A 109 -0.98 7.88 -12.75
CA ASP A 109 -1.14 8.90 -13.78
C ASP A 109 0.18 9.26 -14.50
N GLY A 110 1.32 8.95 -13.88
CA GLY A 110 2.66 9.29 -14.36
C GLY A 110 3.53 8.10 -14.79
N GLY A 111 4.61 8.41 -15.52
CA GLY A 111 5.63 7.43 -15.90
C GLY A 111 6.51 6.94 -14.75
N LEU A 112 6.55 7.67 -13.62
CA LEU A 112 7.43 7.35 -12.49
C LEU A 112 7.02 6.05 -11.79
N TYR A 113 5.73 5.80 -11.62
CA TYR A 113 5.28 4.56 -11.00
C TYR A 113 5.72 3.32 -11.78
N ARG A 114 5.73 3.41 -13.11
CA ARG A 114 6.23 2.33 -13.98
C ARG A 114 7.70 1.99 -13.71
N GLN A 115 8.48 2.93 -13.18
CA GLN A 115 9.90 2.75 -12.89
C GLN A 115 10.16 2.26 -11.46
N VAL A 116 9.27 2.61 -10.51
CA VAL A 116 9.49 2.30 -9.09
C VAL A 116 8.73 1.06 -8.63
N ALA A 117 7.52 0.81 -9.10
CA ALA A 117 6.74 -0.36 -8.68
C ALA A 117 7.23 -1.65 -9.34
N TRP A 118 7.02 -2.79 -8.67
CA TRP A 118 7.37 -4.12 -9.22
C TRP A 118 6.54 -4.43 -10.46
N GLU A 119 5.23 -4.24 -10.36
CA GLU A 119 4.23 -4.48 -11.38
C GLU A 119 4.11 -3.33 -12.40
N GLY A 120 4.79 -2.21 -12.18
CA GLY A 120 4.54 -0.96 -12.89
C GLY A 120 4.67 -1.05 -14.41
N GLN A 121 5.65 -1.83 -14.91
CA GLN A 121 5.81 -2.06 -16.36
C GLN A 121 4.79 -3.06 -16.93
N MET A 122 4.21 -3.91 -16.09
CA MET A 122 3.24 -4.92 -16.50
C MET A 122 1.81 -4.38 -16.55
N LEU A 123 1.52 -3.28 -15.83
CA LEU A 123 0.20 -2.68 -15.80
C LEU A 123 -0.15 -1.96 -17.10
N THR A 124 -1.26 -2.36 -17.70
CA THR A 124 -1.87 -1.68 -18.84
C THR A 124 -2.77 -0.52 -18.39
N GLU A 125 -2.94 0.48 -19.24
CA GLU A 125 -3.87 1.59 -18.97
C GLU A 125 -5.30 1.09 -18.74
N LEU A 126 -5.72 0.06 -19.48
CA LEU A 126 -7.04 -0.54 -19.35
C LEU A 126 -7.24 -1.21 -17.98
N GLU A 127 -6.25 -1.95 -17.48
CA GLU A 127 -6.31 -2.56 -16.14
C GLU A 127 -6.39 -1.49 -15.05
N VAL A 128 -5.60 -0.43 -15.16
CA VAL A 128 -5.64 0.70 -14.22
C VAL A 128 -7.01 1.37 -14.24
N GLN A 129 -7.56 1.67 -15.42
CA GLN A 129 -8.87 2.30 -15.55
C GLN A 129 -9.99 1.42 -14.98
N ARG A 130 -9.95 0.11 -15.25
CA ARG A 130 -10.92 -0.85 -14.70
C ARG A 130 -10.87 -0.91 -13.19
N GLU A 131 -9.67 -0.99 -12.63
CA GLU A 131 -9.47 -1.04 -11.18
C GLU A 131 -9.96 0.26 -10.51
N ILE A 132 -9.58 1.43 -11.03
CA ILE A 132 -10.05 2.72 -10.53
C ILE A 132 -11.58 2.83 -10.60
N ALA A 133 -12.19 2.42 -11.71
CA ALA A 133 -13.64 2.45 -11.88
C ALA A 133 -14.35 1.53 -10.88
N ALA A 134 -13.85 0.31 -10.70
CA ALA A 134 -14.39 -0.65 -9.74
C ALA A 134 -14.34 -0.12 -8.29
N ARG A 135 -13.20 0.43 -7.88
CA ARG A 135 -13.04 1.02 -6.53
C ARG A 135 -13.95 2.22 -6.31
N LYS A 136 -14.14 3.08 -7.32
CA LYS A 136 -15.12 4.20 -7.26
C LYS A 136 -16.55 3.69 -7.06
N GLN A 137 -16.97 2.67 -7.82
CA GLN A 137 -18.30 2.09 -7.67
C GLN A 137 -18.50 1.45 -6.29
N GLU A 138 -17.50 0.74 -5.78
CA GLU A 138 -17.54 0.11 -4.47
C GLU A 138 -17.61 1.13 -3.33
N ILE A 139 -16.85 2.24 -3.43
CA ILE A 139 -16.93 3.37 -2.50
C ILE A 139 -18.35 3.93 -2.45
N LEU A 140 -18.97 4.20 -3.62
CA LEU A 140 -20.34 4.72 -3.69
C LEU A 140 -21.34 3.77 -3.02
N TYR A 141 -21.21 2.47 -3.30
CA TYR A 141 -22.04 1.44 -2.69
C TYR A 141 -21.92 1.42 -1.16
N LEU A 142 -20.70 1.39 -0.62
CA LEU A 142 -20.48 1.37 0.82
C LEU A 142 -20.96 2.66 1.50
N GLN A 143 -20.78 3.82 0.86
CA GLN A 143 -21.31 5.08 1.38
C GLN A 143 -22.84 5.04 1.51
N MET A 144 -23.54 4.52 0.50
CA MET A 144 -25.00 4.35 0.54
C MET A 144 -25.43 3.34 1.60
N LYS A 145 -24.73 2.19 1.70
CA LYS A 145 -24.98 1.14 2.69
C LYS A 145 -24.85 1.67 4.12
N ILE A 146 -23.75 2.37 4.43
CA ILE A 146 -23.48 2.95 5.75
C ILE A 146 -24.53 4.02 6.09
N ALA A 147 -24.87 4.91 5.15
CA ALA A 147 -25.88 5.95 5.38
C ALA A 147 -27.26 5.35 5.72
N THR A 148 -27.64 4.27 5.03
CA THR A 148 -28.92 3.57 5.26
C THR A 148 -28.95 2.85 6.61
N ALA A 149 -27.83 2.22 7.00
CA ALA A 149 -27.70 1.56 8.30
C ALA A 149 -27.67 2.55 9.48
N GLY A 150 -27.16 3.76 9.26
CA GLY A 150 -27.19 4.85 10.25
C GLY A 150 -28.57 5.50 10.41
N ALA A 151 -29.40 5.51 9.36
CA ALA A 151 -30.75 6.08 9.39
C ALA A 151 -31.81 5.18 10.04
N THR A 152 -31.48 3.90 10.28
CA THR A 152 -32.36 2.89 10.88
C THR A 152 -32.08 2.66 12.37
N LYS A 153 -31.16 3.42 12.97
CA LYS A 153 -30.88 3.49 14.41
C LYS A 153 -31.43 4.78 15.01
#